data_AF-G2PLU2-F1
#
_entry.id   AF-G2PLU2-F1
#
_cell.length_a   1.000
_cell.length_b   1.000
_cell.length_c   1.000
_cell.angle_alpha   90.00
_cell.angle_beta   90.00
_cell.angle_gamma   90.00
#
_symmetry.space_group_name_H-M   'P 1'
#
loop_
_entity.id
_entity.type
_entity.pdbx_description
1 polymer ?
#
loop_
_entity_poly.entity_id
_entity_poly.type
_entity_poly.pdbx_seq_one_letter_code
_entity_poly.pdbx_strand_id
1 'polypeptide(L)' 'MELKNLDLLPLLSYFEECHEDDLLSFTQWLDKAIYMFHYLPSDAFSELERQNVCHVLMELKEVVMEIHVEQNNCA' A
#
# COMPACT_ATOMS: atom_id res chain seq x y z
N MET A 1 -15.23 -18.96 -4.06
CA MET A 1 -14.82 -17.76 -4.82
C MET A 1 -13.41 -18.07 -5.29
N GLU A 2 -13.22 -18.39 -6.57
CA GLU A 2 -11.85 -18.59 -7.08
C GLU A 2 -11.14 -17.23 -7.03
N LEU A 3 -10.03 -17.15 -6.30
CA LEU A 3 -9.08 -16.05 -6.41
C LEU A 3 -8.58 -16.07 -7.86
N LYS A 4 -9.18 -15.24 -8.72
CA LYS A 4 -8.58 -14.94 -10.02
C LYS A 4 -7.14 -14.51 -9.74
N ASN A 5 -6.17 -15.08 -10.45
CA ASN A 5 -4.78 -14.63 -10.40
C ASN A 5 -4.78 -13.11 -10.55
N LEU A 6 -4.49 -12.42 -9.45
CA LEU A 6 -4.53 -10.97 -9.42
C LEU A 6 -3.27 -10.50 -10.15
N ASP A 7 -3.45 -9.79 -11.25
CA ASP A 7 -2.33 -9.20 -11.96
C ASP A 7 -1.79 -8.02 -11.13
N LEU A 8 -0.64 -8.25 -10.48
CA LEU A 8 0.04 -7.25 -9.66
C LEU A 8 0.99 -6.35 -10.47
N LEU A 9 1.11 -6.57 -11.79
CA LEU A 9 2.00 -5.79 -12.66
C LEU A 9 1.75 -4.27 -12.55
N PRO A 10 0.51 -3.76 -12.45
CA PRO A 10 0.28 -2.32 -12.29
C PRO A 10 0.85 -1.76 -10.99
N LEU A 11 0.77 -2.52 -9.89
CA LEU A 11 1.32 -2.11 -8.60
C LEU A 11 2.86 -2.10 -8.64
N LEU A 12 3.45 -3.13 -9.26
CA LEU A 12 4.89 -3.22 -9.46
C LEU A 12 5.41 -2.08 -10.34
N SER A 13 4.74 -1.80 -11.46
CA SER A 13 5.11 -0.70 -12.37
C SER A 13 5.04 0.65 -11.65
N TYR A 14 3.99 0.88 -10.85
CA TYR A 14 3.87 2.09 -10.04
C TYR A 14 5.02 2.21 -9.03
N PHE A 15 5.37 1.11 -8.37
CA PHE A 15 6.46 1.07 -7.41
C PHE A 15 7.81 1.39 -8.07
N GLU A 16 8.13 0.76 -9.20
CA GLU A 16 9.34 1.02 -9.98
C GLU A 16 9.40 2.49 -10.44
N GLU A 17 8.32 3.00 -11.05
CA GLU A 17 8.30 4.34 -11.66
C GLU A 17 8.27 5.49 -10.63
N CYS A 18 7.54 5.33 -9.53
CA CYS A 18 7.30 6.42 -8.57
C CYS A 18 8.21 6.36 -7.34
N HIS A 19 8.78 5.20 -7.05
CA HIS A 19 9.59 4.98 -5.85
C HIS A 19 10.99 4.47 -6.14
N GLU A 20 11.37 4.25 -7.42
CA GLU A 20 12.72 3.79 -7.81
C GLU A 20 13.13 2.50 -7.07
N ASP A 21 12.16 1.59 -6.87
CA ASP A 21 12.30 0.37 -6.08
C ASP A 21 12.67 0.56 -4.59
N ASP A 22 12.55 1.78 -4.05
CA ASP A 22 12.83 2.08 -2.65
C ASP A 22 11.63 1.79 -1.74
N LEU A 23 11.75 0.72 -0.95
CA LEU A 23 10.72 0.28 0.00
C LEU A 23 10.41 1.34 1.08
N LEU A 24 11.41 2.13 1.48
CA LEU A 24 11.22 3.17 2.48
C LEU A 24 10.39 4.35 1.92
N SER A 25 10.67 4.78 0.70
CA SER A 25 9.89 5.77 -0.04
C SER A 25 8.44 5.31 -0.21
N PHE A 26 8.24 4.04 -0.56
CA PHE A 26 6.90 3.49 -0.73
C PHE A 26 6.10 3.41 0.59
N THR A 27 6.73 2.98 1.69
CA THR A 27 6.07 2.98 3.02
C THR A 27 5.70 4.39 3.48
N GLN A 28 6.57 5.38 3.27
CA GLN A 28 6.27 6.79 3.55
C GLN A 28 5.14 7.33 2.67
N TRP A 29 5.02 6.86 1.43
CA TRP A 29 3.91 7.20 0.56
C TRP A 29 2.60 6.56 1.03
N LEU A 30 2.63 5.30 1.48
CA LEU A 30 1.46 4.62 2.04
C LEU A 30 0.91 5.38 3.26
N ASP A 31 1.76 5.87 4.16
CA ASP A 31 1.33 6.71 5.28
C ASP A 31 0.57 7.97 4.81
N LYS A 32 1.08 8.64 3.77
CA LYS A 32 0.42 9.81 3.17
C LYS A 32 -0.89 9.43 2.48
N ALA A 33 -0.91 8.31 1.75
CA ALA A 33 -2.09 7.82 1.06
C ALA A 33 -3.21 7.50 2.05
N ILE A 34 -2.91 6.77 3.12
CA ILE A 34 -3.85 6.46 4.20
C ILE A 34 -4.36 7.75 4.84
N TYR A 35 -3.46 8.70 5.16
CA TYR A 35 -3.88 9.98 5.73
C TYR A 35 -4.81 10.75 4.79
N MET A 36 -4.45 10.92 3.51
CA MET A 36 -5.26 11.62 2.52
C MET A 36 -6.60 10.93 2.26
N PHE A 37 -6.65 9.60 2.35
CA PHE A 37 -7.86 8.82 2.14
C PHE A 37 -8.99 9.20 3.13
N HIS A 38 -8.63 9.61 4.35
CA HIS A 38 -9.59 10.10 5.35
C HIS A 38 -10.29 11.40 4.92
N TYR A 39 -9.70 12.16 4.00
CA TYR A 39 -10.24 13.43 3.52
C TYR A 39 -11.05 13.30 2.22
N LEU A 40 -11.19 12.09 1.68
CA LEU A 40 -12.02 11.90 0.49
C LEU A 40 -13.50 12.17 0.80
N PRO A 41 -14.24 12.83 -0.12
CA PRO A 41 -15.67 13.12 0.03
C PRO A 41 -16.46 11.89 0.46
N SER A 42 -17.41 12.04 1.40
CA SER A 42 -18.14 10.93 2.04
C SER A 42 -18.93 10.06 1.06
N ASP A 43 -19.25 10.56 -0.12
CA ASP A 43 -19.96 9.88 -1.21
C ASP A 43 -19.05 9.06 -2.16
N ALA A 44 -17.72 9.20 -2.06
CA ALA A 44 -16.78 8.45 -2.91
C ALA A 44 -16.67 6.95 -2.56
N PHE A 45 -16.86 6.61 -1.29
CA PHE A 45 -16.80 5.24 -0.75
C PHE A 45 -17.82 5.10 0.38
N SER A 46 -18.49 3.95 0.44
CA SER A 46 -19.25 3.55 1.62
C SER A 46 -18.35 3.41 2.84
N GLU A 47 -18.94 3.44 4.04
CA GLU A 47 -18.19 3.29 5.30
C GLU A 47 -17.40 1.97 5.34
N LEU A 48 -18.01 0.87 4.89
CA LEU A 48 -17.37 -0.44 4.83
C LEU A 48 -16.20 -0.45 3.83
N GLU A 49 -16.38 0.12 2.65
CA GLU A 49 -15.29 0.19 1.66
C GLU A 49 -14.13 1.03 2.19
N ARG A 50 -14.39 2.12 2.92
CA ARG A 50 -13.32 2.90 3.55
C ARG A 50 -12.53 2.10 4.55
N GLN A 51 -13.23 1.38 5.44
CA GLN A 51 -12.59 0.52 6.43
C GLN A 51 -11.73 -0.54 5.75
N ASN A 52 -12.26 -1.20 4.72
CA ASN A 52 -11.54 -2.23 3.98
C ASN A 52 -10.30 -1.68 3.26
N VAL A 53 -10.41 -0.53 2.58
CA VAL A 53 -9.26 0.09 1.89
C VAL A 53 -8.19 0.53 2.88
N CYS A 54 -8.57 1.20 3.97
CA CYS A 54 -7.62 1.59 5.02
C CYS A 54 -6.90 0.37 5.61
N HIS A 55 -7.63 -0.72 5.87
CA HIS A 55 -7.06 -1.94 6.42
C HIS A 55 -6.04 -2.55 5.46
N VAL A 56 -6.39 -2.72 4.18
CA VAL A 56 -5.49 -3.28 3.16
C VAL A 56 -4.23 -2.43 2.99
N LEU A 57 -4.36 -1.09 2.96
CA LEU A 57 -3.20 -0.20 2.84
C LEU A 57 -2.28 -0.28 4.06
N MET A 58 -2.85 -0.43 5.27
CA MET A 58 -2.09 -0.62 6.51
C MET A 58 -1.36 -1.95 6.52
N GLU A 59 -2.02 -3.05 6.17
CA GLU A 59 -1.38 -4.38 6.08
C GLU A 59 -0.25 -4.40 5.05
N LEU A 60 -0.47 -3.79 3.88
CA LEU A 60 0.58 -3.66 2.86
C LEU A 60 1.78 -2.89 3.41
N LYS A 61 1.55 -1.80 4.13
CA LYS A 61 2.62 -1.00 4.73
C LYS A 61 3.42 -1.82 5.75
N GLU A 62 2.74 -2.57 6.61
CA GLU A 62 3.38 -3.41 7.62
C GLU A 62 4.28 -4.45 6.98
N VAL A 63 3.78 -5.20 5.99
CA VAL A 63 4.56 -6.22 5.28
C VAL A 63 5.78 -5.63 4.56
N VAL A 64 5.61 -4.50 3.86
CA VAL A 64 6.73 -3.84 3.17
C VAL A 64 7.80 -3.36 4.17
N MET A 65 7.37 -2.82 5.31
CA MET A 65 8.28 -2.34 6.35
C MET A 65 9.05 -3.49 7.01
N GLU A 66 8.39 -4.62 7.27
CA GLU A 66 9.05 -5.84 7.75
C GLU A 66 10.14 -6.29 6.78
N ILE A 67 9.83 -6.39 5.48
CA ILE A 67 10.80 -6.76 4.43
C ILE A 67 11.97 -5.78 4.41
N HIS A 68 11.71 -4.48 4.47
CA HIS A 68 12.76 -3.46 4.47
C HIS A 68 13.70 -3.60 5.68
N VAL A 69 13.15 -3.86 6.87
CA VAL A 69 13.93 -4.08 8.09
C VAL A 69 14.73 -5.38 7.99
N GLU A 70 14.16 -6.46 7.47
CA GLU A 70 14.87 -7.73 7.24
C GLU A 70 16.06 -7.56 6.28
N GLN A 71 15.86 -6.85 5.16
CA GLN A 71 16.92 -6.57 4.19
C GLN A 71 18.08 -5.78 4.81
N ASN A 72 17.78 -4.79 5.65
CA ASN A 72 18.80 -3.96 6.30
C ASN A 72 19.47 -4.63 7.51
N ASN A 73 18.81 -5.59 8.17
CA ASN A 73 19.40 -6.36 9.27
C ASN A 73 20.27 -7.52 8.77
N CYS A 74 20.13 -7.92 7.51
CA CYS A 74 21.00 -8.89 6.83
C CYS A 74 22.22 -8.25 6.14
N ALA A 75 22.43 -6.93 6.30
CA ALA A 75 23.54 -6.17 5.75
C ALA A 75 24.74 -6.04 6.71
#